data_AF-A0A8T4G6W9-F1
#
_entry.id   AF-A0A8T4G6W9-F1
#
_cell.length_a   1.000
_cell.length_b   1.000
_cell.length_c   1.000
_cell.angle_alpha   90.00
_cell.angle_beta   90.00
_cell.angle_gamma   90.00
#
_symmetry.space_group_name_H-M   'P 1'
#
loop_
_entity.id
_entity.type
_entity.pdbx_description
1 polymer ?
#
loop_
_entity_poly.entity_id
_entity_poly.type
_entity_poly.pdbx_seq_one_letter_code
_entity_poly.pdbx_strand_id
1 'polypeptide(L)'
;MVETKWYVGTTGVKLTVETGQDLSDTMQVSLLVKKPDGSQVEWVGTANGTKIEYIIQSGDLDQAGIYRVQAKAVFADGAVWYGNTDVLVIYELFE
;
A
#
# COMPACT_ATOMS: atom_id res chain seq x y z
N MET A 1 -1.74 -2.68 23.21
CA MET A 1 -1.67 -2.98 21.76
C MET A 1 -0.21 -2.83 21.38
N VAL A 2 0.44 -3.87 20.86
CA VAL A 2 1.80 -3.73 20.34
C VAL A 2 1.66 -3.14 18.95
N GLU A 3 2.14 -1.91 18.74
CA GLU A 3 2.22 -1.34 17.40
C GLU A 3 3.22 -2.16 16.58
N THR A 4 2.77 -2.68 15.44
CA THR A 4 3.65 -3.35 14.49
C THR A 4 4.49 -2.28 13.78
N LYS A 5 5.76 -2.16 14.17
CA LYS A 5 6.74 -1.32 13.46
C LYS A 5 7.19 -2.00 12.17
N TRP A 6 7.43 -1.19 11.15
CA TRP A 6 8.02 -1.60 9.87
C TRP A 6 9.41 -1.02 9.75
N TYR A 7 10.35 -1.77 9.18
CA TYR A 7 11.74 -1.35 9.07
C TYR A 7 12.23 -1.37 7.63
N VAL A 8 13.21 -0.51 7.34
CA VAL A 8 13.91 -0.48 6.05
C VAL A 8 14.40 -1.88 5.67
N GLY A 9 14.20 -2.27 4.41
CA GLY A 9 14.60 -3.57 3.87
C GLY A 9 13.68 -4.74 4.22
N THR A 10 12.57 -4.51 4.93
CA THR A 10 11.55 -5.55 5.17
C THR A 10 10.99 -6.05 3.85
N THR A 11 10.89 -7.38 3.68
CA THR A 11 10.32 -8.03 2.49
C THR A 11 9.48 -9.25 2.89
N GLY A 12 8.59 -9.71 2.01
CA GLY A 12 7.79 -10.92 2.20
C GLY A 12 6.62 -10.77 3.18
N VAL A 13 6.44 -9.59 3.78
CA VAL A 13 5.32 -9.28 4.67
C VAL A 13 4.13 -8.82 3.85
N LYS A 14 2.93 -9.29 4.23
CA LYS A 14 1.68 -8.86 3.62
C LYS A 14 1.24 -7.52 4.18
N LEU A 15 1.18 -6.50 3.32
CA LEU A 15 0.48 -5.25 3.55
C LEU A 15 -0.98 -5.43 3.13
N THR A 16 -1.90 -5.02 4.01
CA THR A 16 -3.34 -5.09 3.75
C THR A 16 -3.94 -3.71 3.98
N VAL A 17 -4.61 -3.18 2.96
CA VAL A 17 -5.31 -1.89 3.03
C VAL A 17 -6.82 -2.16 2.93
N GLU A 18 -7.55 -1.79 3.97
CA GLU A 18 -9.02 -1.87 4.00
C GLU A 18 -9.61 -0.64 3.31
N THR A 19 -10.49 -0.85 2.33
CA THR A 19 -11.13 0.24 1.59
C THR A 19 -12.57 0.48 2.05
N GLY A 20 -13.21 -0.50 2.70
CA GLY A 20 -14.62 -0.47 3.06
C GLY A 20 -15.59 -0.51 1.88
N GLN A 21 -15.08 -0.63 0.64
CA GLN A 21 -15.86 -0.75 -0.59
C GLN A 21 -15.68 -2.15 -1.17
N ASP A 22 -16.71 -2.69 -1.81
CA ASP A 22 -16.59 -3.94 -2.53
C ASP A 22 -15.70 -3.75 -3.77
N LEU A 23 -14.70 -4.62 -3.92
CA LEU A 23 -13.73 -4.59 -5.02
C LEU A 23 -13.94 -5.75 -6.00
N SER A 24 -15.02 -6.54 -5.89
CA SER A 24 -15.28 -7.72 -6.72
C SER A 24 -15.24 -7.46 -8.22
N ASP A 25 -15.71 -6.27 -8.63
CA ASP A 25 -15.91 -5.90 -10.03
C ASP A 25 -14.74 -5.07 -10.57
N THR A 26 -13.65 -4.96 -9.80
CA THR A 26 -12.46 -4.24 -10.23
C THR A 26 -11.66 -5.07 -11.24
N MET A 27 -11.20 -4.41 -12.30
CA MET A 27 -10.22 -5.00 -13.22
C MET A 27 -8.81 -5.00 -12.63
N GLN A 28 -8.49 -3.95 -11.86
CA GLN A 28 -7.18 -3.78 -11.27
C GLN A 28 -7.31 -2.99 -9.96
N VAL A 29 -6.54 -3.41 -8.96
CA VAL A 29 -6.33 -2.65 -7.73
C VAL A 29 -4.85 -2.42 -7.50
N SER A 30 -4.51 -1.25 -6.98
CA SER A 30 -3.14 -0.87 -6.68
C SER A 30 -3.06 0.06 -5.48
N LEU A 31 -1.85 0.16 -4.92
CA LEU A 31 -1.51 1.13 -3.89
C LEU A 31 -0.57 2.16 -4.52
N LEU A 32 -1.01 3.42 -4.57
CA LEU A 32 -0.18 4.54 -4.95
C LEU A 32 0.63 4.96 -3.72
N VAL A 33 1.95 4.92 -3.84
CA VAL A 33 2.85 5.13 -2.71
C VAL A 33 3.75 6.31 -3.00
N LYS A 34 3.69 7.31 -2.13
CA LYS A 34 4.65 8.40 -2.09
C LYS A 34 5.67 8.14 -0.99
N LYS A 35 6.93 7.96 -1.40
CA LYS A 35 8.08 7.72 -0.52
C LYS A 35 8.49 8.99 0.24
N PRO A 36 9.35 8.89 1.26
CA PRO A 36 9.82 10.03 2.06
C PRO A 36 10.54 11.11 1.23
N ASP A 37 11.32 10.71 0.23
CA ASP A 37 11.98 11.62 -0.72
C ASP A 37 11.00 12.32 -1.70
N GLY A 38 9.72 11.94 -1.68
CA GLY A 38 8.67 12.48 -2.54
C GLY A 38 8.50 11.75 -3.87
N SER A 39 9.35 10.77 -4.18
CA SER A 39 9.16 9.87 -5.33
C SER A 39 7.88 9.05 -5.18
N GLN A 40 7.30 8.64 -6.31
CA GLN A 40 6.04 7.91 -6.34
C GLN A 40 6.22 6.58 -7.07
N VAL A 41 5.62 5.53 -6.52
CA VAL A 41 5.58 4.19 -7.10
C VAL A 41 4.15 3.65 -7.01
N GLU A 42 3.81 2.71 -7.88
CA GLU A 42 2.53 2.02 -7.86
C GLU A 42 2.77 0.53 -7.58
N TRP A 43 2.19 0.05 -6.48
CA TRP A 43 2.23 -1.36 -6.10
C TRP A 43 0.93 -2.04 -6.55
N VAL A 44 1.01 -2.88 -7.58
CA VAL A 44 -0.16 -3.64 -8.06
C VAL A 44 -0.45 -4.76 -7.07
N GLY A 45 -1.62 -4.69 -6.43
CA GLY A 45 -2.06 -5.64 -5.42
C GLY A 45 -3.10 -6.62 -5.93
N THR A 46 -3.71 -7.35 -5.01
CA THR A 46 -4.83 -8.26 -5.27
C THR A 46 -6.04 -7.82 -4.44
N ALA A 47 -7.21 -7.78 -5.07
CA ALA A 47 -8.47 -7.51 -4.38
C ALA A 47 -8.90 -8.76 -3.58
N ASN A 48 -9.28 -8.55 -2.32
CA ASN A 48 -9.78 -9.60 -1.43
C ASN A 48 -10.97 -9.05 -0.63
N GLY A 49 -12.17 -9.21 -1.19
CA GLY A 49 -13.38 -8.57 -0.68
C GLY A 49 -13.24 -7.05 -0.73
N THR A 50 -13.20 -6.42 0.44
CA THR A 50 -13.06 -4.96 0.57
C THR A 50 -11.60 -4.49 0.73
N LYS A 51 -10.63 -5.41 0.64
CA LYS A 51 -9.22 -5.15 0.92
C LYS A 51 -8.36 -5.23 -0.34
N ILE A 52 -7.29 -4.44 -0.35
CA ILE A 52 -6.17 -4.62 -1.27
C ILE A 52 -5.03 -5.27 -0.49
N GLU A 53 -4.58 -6.43 -0.96
CA GLU A 53 -3.44 -7.16 -0.40
C GLU A 53 -2.22 -7.02 -1.31
N TYR A 54 -1.06 -6.75 -0.73
CA TYR A 54 0.21 -6.64 -1.43
C TYR A 54 1.33 -7.26 -0.60
N ILE A 55 2.25 -7.98 -1.25
CA ILE A 55 3.44 -8.53 -0.58
C ILE A 55 4.59 -7.58 -0.82
N ILE A 56 5.18 -7.03 0.25
CA ILE A 56 6.33 -6.13 0.15
C ILE A 56 7.50 -6.85 -0.53
N GLN A 57 8.02 -6.23 -1.59
CA GLN A 57 9.14 -6.69 -2.39
C GLN A 57 10.44 -5.97 -1.99
N SER A 58 11.56 -6.51 -2.48
CA SER A 58 12.86 -5.86 -2.34
C SER A 58 12.85 -4.48 -3.00
N GLY A 59 13.27 -3.44 -2.27
CA GLY A 59 13.33 -2.06 -2.75
C GLY A 59 12.06 -1.22 -2.51
N ASP A 60 10.98 -1.81 -2.00
CA ASP A 60 9.77 -1.06 -1.67
C ASP A 60 9.96 -0.15 -0.45
N LEU A 61 10.53 -0.70 0.61
CA LEU A 61 10.83 -0.02 1.87
C LEU A 61 12.33 0.30 1.95
N ASP A 62 12.82 1.07 0.98
CA ASP A 62 14.23 1.43 0.80
C ASP A 62 14.67 2.69 1.55
N GLN A 63 13.75 3.39 2.20
CA GLN A 63 14.00 4.63 2.94
C GLN A 63 13.29 4.59 4.29
N ALA A 64 13.91 5.10 5.34
CA ALA A 64 13.19 5.37 6.58
C ALA A 64 12.37 6.67 6.43
N GLY A 65 11.23 6.74 7.12
CA GLY A 65 10.37 7.91 7.18
C GLY A 65 8.90 7.62 6.88
N ILE A 66 8.18 8.67 6.51
CA ILE A 66 6.73 8.64 6.31
C ILE A 66 6.40 8.31 4.86
N TYR A 67 5.87 7.12 4.63
CA TYR A 67 5.26 6.73 3.36
C TYR A 67 3.78 7.10 3.41
N ARG A 68 3.27 7.65 2.29
CA ARG A 68 1.83 7.89 2.10
C ARG A 68 1.32 6.86 1.11
N VAL A 69 0.31 6.11 1.51
CA VAL A 69 -0.27 5.02 0.73
C VAL A 69 -1.71 5.38 0.41
N GLN A 70 -2.10 5.28 -0.85
CA GLN A 70 -3.48 5.52 -1.27
C GLN A 70 -3.98 4.36 -2.12
N ALA A 71 -5.13 3.79 -1.75
CA ALA A 71 -5.78 2.76 -2.54
C ALA A 71 -6.30 3.34 -3.86
N LYS A 72 -6.15 2.58 -4.95
CA LYS A 72 -6.70 2.86 -6.27
C LYS A 72 -7.38 1.60 -6.82
N ALA A 73 -8.57 1.77 -7.37
CA ALA A 73 -9.33 0.72 -8.03
C ALA A 73 -9.77 1.19 -9.43
N VAL A 74 -9.62 0.31 -10.42
CA VAL A 74 -10.01 0.55 -11.82
C VAL A 74 -11.05 -0.49 -12.21
N PHE A 75 -12.16 -0.03 -12.79
CA PHE A 75 -13.32 -0.85 -13.16
C PHE A 75 -13.42 -1.05 -14.68
N ALA A 76 -14.21 -2.04 -15.10
CA ALA A 76 -14.36 -2.42 -16.51
C ALA A 76 -15.02 -1.34 -17.39
N ASP A 77 -15.82 -0.47 -16.79
CA ASP A 77 -16.44 0.68 -17.45
C ASP A 77 -15.48 1.89 -17.57
N GLY A 78 -14.24 1.76 -17.06
CA GLY A 78 -13.24 2.82 -17.03
C GLY A 78 -13.33 3.74 -15.81
N ALA A 79 -14.25 3.49 -14.86
CA ALA A 79 -14.27 4.23 -13.61
C ALA A 79 -12.98 4.00 -12.81
N VAL A 80 -12.50 5.06 -12.15
CA VAL A 80 -11.33 5.02 -11.28
C VAL A 80 -11.71 5.57 -9.92
N TRP A 81 -11.55 4.77 -8.88
CA TRP A 81 -11.82 5.16 -7.49
C TRP A 81 -10.51 5.31 -6.73
N TYR A 82 -10.45 6.33 -5.86
CA TYR A 82 -9.33 6.60 -4.98
C TYR A 82 -9.80 6.51 -3.53
N GLY A 83 -9.09 5.75 -2.71
CA GLY A 83 -9.33 5.66 -1.28
C GLY A 83 -8.70 6.84 -0.51
N ASN A 84 -8.87 6.82 0.81
CA ASN A 84 -8.16 7.72 1.70
C ASN A 84 -6.65 7.45 1.68
N THR A 85 -5.86 8.50 1.91
CA THR A 85 -4.41 8.35 2.14
C THR A 85 -4.17 7.90 3.57
N ASP A 86 -3.44 6.81 3.72
CA ASP A 86 -2.94 6.32 5.00
C ASP A 86 -1.43 6.56 5.14
N VAL A 87 -0.94 6.54 6.37
CA VAL A 87 0.46 6.77 6.72
C VAL A 87 1.09 5.47 7.21
N LEU A 88 2.17 5.08 6.54
CA LEU A 88 3.03 3.98 6.96
C LEU A 88 4.40 4.55 7.38
N VAL A 89 4.74 4.37 8.65
CA VAL A 89 6.03 4.83 9.19
C VAL A 89 7.04 3.70 9.10
N ILE A 90 8.14 3.94 8.40
CA ILE A 90 9.25 3.01 8.24
C ILE A 90 10.43 3.50 9.07
N TYR A 91 10.98 2.62 9.90
CA TYR A 91 12.09 2.93 10.79
C TYR A 91 13.41 2.37 10.25
N GLU A 92 14.51 2.99 10.65
CA GLU A 92 15.82 2.33 10.55
C GLU A 92 15.88 1.17 11.55
N LEU A 93 16.78 0.21 11.29
CA LEU A 93 17.04 -0.85 12.25
C LEU A 93 17.47 -0.25 13.59
N PHE A 94 16.90 -0.78 14.69
CA PHE A 94 17.17 -0.40 16.08
C PHE A 94 16.51 0.90 16.59
N GLU A 95 15.54 1.48 15.86
CA GLU A 95 14.72 2.64 16.27
C GLU A 95 13.30 2.30 16.79
#